data_AF-A0A6G7P0B5-F1
#
_entry.id   AF-A0A6G7P0B5-F1
#
_cell.length_a   1.000
_cell.length_b   1.000
_cell.length_c   1.000
_cell.angle_alpha   90.00
_cell.angle_beta   90.00
_cell.angle_gamma   90.00
#
_symmetry.space_group_name_H-M   'P 1'
#
loop_
_entity.id
_entity.type
_entity.pdbx_description
1 polymer ?
#
loop_
_entity_poly.entity_id
_entity_poly.type
_entity_poly.pdbx_seq_one_letter_code
_entity_poly.pdbx_strand_id
1 'polypeptide(L)'
;MATALSGAALTVSGVFLTAPAAHADTNSCLSYLESQGYTFKTDYFYACYHGHRDWMLCYDILRNENVHYGVAARACDHAAT
;
A
#
# COMPACT_ATOMS: atom_id res chain seq x y z
N MET A 1 -55.13 -25.88 2.64
CA MET A 1 -53.81 -26.44 2.26
C MET A 1 -52.76 -25.44 2.68
N ALA A 2 -51.81 -25.87 3.49
CA ALA A 2 -50.84 -25.03 4.19
C ALA A 2 -49.54 -24.91 3.40
N THR A 3 -48.94 -23.73 3.37
CA THR A 3 -47.52 -23.53 3.06
C THR A 3 -46.93 -22.54 4.05
N ALA A 4 -46.28 -23.08 5.08
CA ALA A 4 -45.38 -22.33 5.94
C ALA A 4 -44.13 -21.97 5.13
N LEU A 5 -43.71 -20.70 5.18
CA LEU A 5 -42.42 -20.26 4.64
C LEU A 5 -41.61 -19.65 5.79
N SER A 6 -40.61 -20.43 6.16
CA SER A 6 -39.68 -20.29 7.26
C SER A 6 -38.90 -18.98 7.21
N GLY A 7 -38.72 -18.38 8.39
CA GLY A 7 -37.95 -17.15 8.56
C GLY A 7 -36.50 -17.29 8.12
N ALA A 8 -36.04 -16.32 7.34
CA ALA A 8 -34.64 -16.14 7.02
C ALA A 8 -33.96 -15.37 8.16
N ALA A 9 -33.19 -16.09 8.99
CA ALA A 9 -32.25 -15.48 9.92
C ALA A 9 -31.05 -14.94 9.13
N LEU A 10 -30.95 -13.62 9.00
CA LEU A 10 -29.76 -12.97 8.45
C LEU A 10 -28.73 -12.84 9.57
N THR A 11 -27.79 -13.78 9.64
CA THR A 11 -26.58 -13.64 10.45
C THR A 11 -25.71 -12.55 9.83
N VAL A 12 -25.74 -11.34 10.40
CA VAL A 12 -24.73 -10.31 10.15
C VAL A 12 -23.45 -10.75 10.86
N SER A 13 -22.71 -11.63 10.20
CA SER A 13 -21.34 -11.97 10.57
C SER A 13 -20.47 -10.73 10.46
N GLY A 14 -19.64 -10.52 11.48
CA GLY A 14 -18.96 -9.26 11.77
C GLY A 14 -18.21 -8.64 10.59
N VAL A 15 -18.44 -7.34 10.41
CA VAL A 15 -17.52 -6.48 9.68
C VAL A 15 -16.26 -6.38 10.53
N PHE A 16 -15.26 -7.19 10.18
CA PHE A 16 -13.89 -6.93 10.59
C PHE A 16 -13.48 -5.60 9.95
N LEU A 17 -13.55 -4.52 10.73
CA LEU A 17 -12.85 -3.28 10.43
C LEU A 17 -11.35 -3.57 10.56
N THR A 18 -10.76 -4.16 9.53
CA THR A 18 -9.32 -4.22 9.40
C THR A 18 -8.83 -2.78 9.27
N ALA A 19 -8.27 -2.25 10.36
CA ALA A 19 -7.52 -1.00 10.32
C ALA A 19 -6.53 -1.05 9.14
N PRO A 20 -6.35 0.03 8.36
CA PRO A 20 -5.33 0.09 7.31
C PRO A 20 -3.95 0.12 7.99
N ALA A 21 -3.48 -1.04 8.43
CA ALA A 21 -2.18 -1.19 9.04
C ALA A 21 -1.14 -1.26 7.91
N ALA A 22 -0.23 -0.27 7.87
CA ALA A 22 0.96 -0.20 7.00
C ALA A 22 0.74 -0.03 5.47
N HIS A 23 -0.49 -0.08 4.95
CA HIS A 23 -0.72 0.12 3.51
C HIS A 23 -0.77 1.61 3.10
N ALA A 24 -0.98 2.52 4.05
CA ALA A 24 -1.05 3.96 3.77
C ALA A 24 0.32 4.52 3.34
N ASP A 25 1.39 4.02 3.94
CA ASP A 25 2.75 4.55 3.76
C ASP A 25 3.34 4.06 2.43
N THR A 26 3.11 2.78 2.09
CA THR A 26 3.47 2.23 0.78
C THR A 26 2.72 2.92 -0.36
N ASN A 27 1.42 3.15 -0.22
CA ASN A 27 0.63 3.84 -1.26
C ASN A 27 1.04 5.30 -1.44
N SER A 28 1.43 6.00 -0.38
CA SER A 28 1.90 7.39 -0.44
C SER A 28 3.22 7.48 -1.23
N CYS A 29 4.16 6.57 -0.96
CA CYS A 29 5.40 6.44 -1.73
C CYS A 29 5.15 6.14 -3.22
N LEU A 30 4.27 5.18 -3.52
CA LEU A 30 3.92 4.81 -4.90
C LEU A 30 3.21 5.94 -5.64
N SER A 31 2.26 6.61 -4.98
CA SER A 31 1.52 7.75 -5.55
C SER A 31 2.46 8.91 -5.83
N TYR A 32 3.45 9.15 -4.97
CA TYR A 32 4.49 10.14 -5.21
C TYR A 32 5.32 9.78 -6.45
N LEU A 33 5.79 8.53 -6.57
CA LEU A 33 6.55 8.07 -7.74
C LEU A 33 5.75 8.23 -9.04
N GLU A 34 4.48 7.84 -9.04
CA GLU A 34 3.59 8.00 -10.19
C GLU A 34 3.42 9.48 -10.57
N SER A 35 3.25 10.38 -9.58
CA SER A 35 3.18 11.83 -9.82
C SER A 35 4.45 12.43 -10.44
N GLN A 36 5.60 11.78 -10.25
CA GLN A 36 6.88 12.17 -10.84
C GLN A 36 7.13 11.51 -12.22
N GLY A 37 6.17 10.71 -12.72
CA GLY A 37 6.25 10.03 -14.02
C GLY A 37 6.87 8.64 -13.97
N TYR A 38 7.06 8.06 -12.78
CA TYR A 38 7.53 6.68 -12.62
C TYR A 38 6.32 5.74 -12.52
N THR A 39 6.01 5.04 -13.62
CA THR A 39 4.95 4.03 -13.65
C THR A 39 5.21 2.93 -12.62
N PHE A 40 4.14 2.42 -12.01
CA PHE A 40 4.21 1.32 -11.06
C PHE A 40 5.10 0.16 -11.56
N LYS A 41 5.98 -0.31 -10.68
CA LYS A 41 6.75 -1.54 -10.82
C LYS A 41 6.71 -2.33 -9.51
N THR A 42 6.87 -3.64 -9.62
CA THR A 42 6.98 -4.51 -8.44
C THR A 42 8.15 -4.11 -7.54
N ASP A 43 9.27 -3.68 -8.11
CA ASP A 43 10.43 -3.21 -7.34
C ASP A 43 10.15 -1.91 -6.59
N TYR A 44 9.32 -1.02 -7.15
CA TYR A 44 8.86 0.19 -6.45
C TYR A 44 7.96 -0.16 -5.28
N PHE A 45 7.05 -1.11 -5.47
CA PHE A 45 6.23 -1.62 -4.36
C PHE A 45 7.10 -2.21 -3.26
N TYR A 46 8.08 -3.05 -3.63
CA TYR A 46 9.01 -3.66 -2.68
C TYR A 46 9.82 -2.61 -1.92
N ALA A 47 10.38 -1.62 -2.62
CA ALA A 47 11.11 -0.50 -1.99
C ALA A 47 10.22 0.27 -1.01
N CYS A 48 9.06 0.74 -1.47
CA CYS A 48 8.11 1.50 -0.66
C CYS A 48 7.56 0.69 0.53
N TYR A 49 7.37 -0.62 0.37
CA TYR A 49 6.94 -1.51 1.46
C TYR A 49 7.99 -1.65 2.55
N HIS A 50 9.28 -1.46 2.24
CA HIS A 50 10.35 -1.52 3.22
C HIS A 50 10.72 -0.16 3.81
N GLY A 51 10.30 0.95 3.20
CA GLY A 51 10.72 2.31 3.60
C GLY A 51 10.39 2.71 5.04
N HIS A 52 9.32 2.18 5.63
CA HIS A 52 8.96 2.43 7.04
C HIS A 52 9.91 1.77 8.04
N ARG A 53 10.63 0.73 7.63
CA ARG A 53 11.58 -0.01 8.47
C ARG A 53 13.02 0.27 8.11
N ASP A 54 13.27 0.45 6.82
CA ASP A 54 14.60 0.60 6.26
C ASP A 54 14.55 1.57 5.07
N TRP A 55 14.71 2.84 5.41
CA TRP A 55 14.77 3.93 4.44
C TRP A 55 15.92 3.73 3.44
N MET A 56 17.06 3.19 3.89
CA MET A 56 18.24 3.01 3.07
C MET A 56 18.03 1.91 2.03
N LEU A 57 17.39 0.80 2.42
CA LEU A 57 16.96 -0.25 1.50
C LEU A 57 15.97 0.29 0.46
N CYS A 58 14.96 1.06 0.88
CA CYS A 58 14.03 1.71 -0.05
C CYS A 58 14.79 2.58 -1.07
N TYR A 59 15.69 3.43 -0.59
CA TYR A 59 16.42 4.36 -1.42
C TYR A 59 17.31 3.62 -2.43
N ASP A 60 18.05 2.59 -2.00
CA ASP A 60 18.95 1.83 -2.87
C ASP A 60 18.19 1.07 -3.97
N ILE A 61 17.04 0.47 -3.66
CA ILE A 61 16.22 -0.22 -4.67
C ILE A 61 15.70 0.78 -5.71
N LEU A 62 15.18 1.93 -5.28
CA LEU A 62 14.71 2.97 -6.23
C LEU A 62 15.85 3.52 -7.09
N ARG A 63 17.05 3.68 -6.51
CA ARG A 63 18.24 4.11 -7.25
C ARG A 63 18.69 3.07 -8.29
N ASN A 64 18.66 1.79 -7.95
CA ASN A 64 18.97 0.69 -8.88
C ASN A 64 17.97 0.63 -10.04
N GLU A 65 16.72 1.00 -9.78
CA GLU A 65 15.67 1.15 -10.79
C GLU A 65 15.72 2.49 -11.56
N ASN A 66 16.83 3.22 -11.47
CA ASN A 66 17.07 4.49 -12.17
C ASN A 66 16.12 5.64 -11.78
N VAL A 67 15.47 5.58 -10.61
CA VAL A 67 14.72 6.72 -10.06
C VAL A 67 15.71 7.81 -9.66
N HIS A 68 15.45 9.05 -10.07
CA HIS A 68 16.34 10.18 -9.80
C HIS A 68 16.58 10.35 -8.29
N TYR A 69 17.82 10.67 -7.89
CA TYR A 69 18.27 10.76 -6.50
C TYR A 69 17.27 11.48 -5.56
N GLY A 70 16.88 12.70 -5.92
CA GLY A 70 15.95 13.49 -5.10
C GLY A 70 14.51 12.99 -5.09
N VAL A 71 14.11 12.21 -6.10
CA VAL A 71 12.78 11.56 -6.14
C VAL A 71 12.80 10.31 -5.26
N ALA A 72 13.85 9.49 -5.34
CA ALA A 72 14.00 8.29 -4.53
C ALA A 72 13.99 8.62 -3.03
N ALA A 73 14.76 9.62 -2.59
CA ALA A 73 14.80 10.05 -1.20
C ALA A 73 13.42 10.48 -0.68
N ARG A 74 12.74 11.37 -1.42
CA ARG A 74 11.41 11.85 -1.03
C ARG A 74 10.34 10.76 -1.06
N ALA A 75 10.41 9.83 -2.02
CA ALA A 75 9.51 8.68 -2.05
C ALA A 75 9.67 7.82 -0.78
N CYS A 76 10.90 7.56 -0.36
CA CYS A 76 11.18 6.81 0.87
C CYS A 76 10.79 7.58 2.14
N ASP A 77 10.89 8.91 2.14
CA ASP A 77 10.34 9.73 3.24
C ASP A 77 8.82 9.56 3.35
N HIS A 78 8.10 9.53 2.22
CA HIS A 78 6.65 9.24 2.19
C HIS A 78 6.30 7.82 2.64
N ALA A 79 7.21 6.87 2.52
CA ALA A 79 7.04 5.51 3.05
C ALA A 79 7.36 5.41 4.55
N ALA A 80 8.04 6.40 5.13
CA ALA A 80 8.50 6.37 6.53
C ALA A 80 7.64 7.19 7.51
N THR A 81 6.64 7.91 7.01
CA THR A 81 5.66 8.69 7.78
C THR A 81 4.43 7.87 8.10
#